data_AF-A0A533ZFI0-F1
#
_entry.id   AF-A0A533ZFI0-F1
#
_cell.length_a   1.000
_cell.length_b   1.000
_cell.length_c   1.000
_cell.angle_alpha   90.00
_cell.angle_beta   90.00
_cell.angle_gamma   90.00
#
_symmetry.space_group_name_H-M   'P 1'
#
loop_
_entity.id
_entity.type
_entity.pdbx_description
1 polymer ?
#
loop_
_entity_poly.entity_id
_entity_poly.type
_entity_poly.pdbx_seq_one_letter_code
_entity_poly.pdbx_strand_id
1 'polypeptide(L)'
;MSAKKTAIITGAQQGIGAGLVEGFLNAGYNVVGTSLHATQSLTASPNLVLVDGDIGKQETAVKTVEAAIKHFGTIDVLVNNAGIFYTKPFTDFTTDDFNALAS
;
A
#
# COMPACT_ATOMS: atom_id res chain seq x y z
N MET A 1 -25.06 11.24 9.01
CA MET A 1 -24.35 10.11 8.38
C MET A 1 -22.98 10.02 9.01
N SER A 2 -22.50 8.83 9.36
CA SER A 2 -21.10 8.67 9.81
C SER A 2 -20.16 9.00 8.66
N ALA A 3 -19.07 9.72 8.91
CA ALA A 3 -18.03 9.93 7.91
C ALA A 3 -17.44 8.58 7.46
N LYS A 4 -17.13 8.42 6.16
CA LYS A 4 -16.42 7.24 5.66
C LYS A 4 -15.00 7.23 6.23
N LYS A 5 -14.57 6.07 6.72
CA LYS A 5 -13.19 5.84 7.18
C LYS A 5 -12.26 5.64 6.00
N THR A 6 -10.99 6.00 6.16
CA THR A 6 -9.96 5.86 5.12
C THR A 6 -8.89 4.86 5.53
N ALA A 7 -8.56 3.94 4.64
CA ALA A 7 -7.49 2.96 4.81
C ALA A 7 -6.34 3.23 3.83
N ILE A 8 -5.10 3.22 4.31
CA ILE A 8 -3.90 3.10 3.48
C ILE A 8 -3.50 1.63 3.40
N ILE A 9 -3.25 1.12 2.19
CA ILE A 9 -2.82 -0.27 1.97
C ILE A 9 -1.55 -0.25 1.12
N THR A 10 -0.45 -0.77 1.67
CA THR A 10 0.81 -0.95 0.93
C THR A 10 0.83 -2.31 0.22
N GLY A 11 1.52 -2.40 -0.93
CA GLY A 11 1.51 -3.61 -1.75
C GLY A 11 0.16 -3.85 -2.42
N ALA A 12 -0.57 -2.78 -2.74
CA ALA A 12 -1.97 -2.81 -3.19
C ALA A 12 -2.18 -3.51 -4.54
N GLN A 13 -1.16 -3.63 -5.37
CA GLN A 13 -1.25 -4.08 -6.77
C GLN A 13 -1.81 -5.50 -6.97
N GLN A 14 -1.51 -6.42 -6.06
CA GLN A 14 -1.67 -7.85 -6.31
C GLN A 14 -1.84 -8.66 -5.03
N GLY A 15 -2.23 -9.94 -5.20
CA GLY A 15 -2.33 -10.90 -4.11
C GLY A 15 -3.23 -10.41 -2.98
N ILE A 16 -2.74 -10.57 -1.74
CA ILE A 16 -3.47 -10.15 -0.53
C ILE A 16 -3.76 -8.64 -0.56
N GLY A 17 -2.83 -7.81 -1.05
CA GLY A 17 -3.02 -6.36 -1.12
C GLY A 17 -4.18 -5.94 -2.01
N ALA A 18 -4.30 -6.55 -3.20
CA ALA A 18 -5.42 -6.29 -4.10
C ALA A 18 -6.76 -6.74 -3.49
N GLY A 19 -6.79 -7.92 -2.86
CA GLY A 19 -7.97 -8.40 -2.15
C GLY A 19 -8.37 -7.53 -0.96
N LEU A 20 -7.40 -6.96 -0.23
CA LEU A 20 -7.66 -5.98 0.83
C LEU A 20 -8.25 -4.70 0.25
N VAL A 21 -7.72 -4.16 -0.85
CA VAL A 21 -8.30 -2.98 -1.52
C VAL A 21 -9.77 -3.22 -1.86
N GLU A 22 -10.08 -4.35 -2.51
CA GLU A 22 -11.44 -4.72 -2.85
C GLU A 22 -12.33 -4.87 -1.62
N GLY A 23 -11.86 -5.58 -0.59
CA GLY A 23 -12.60 -5.82 0.65
C GLY A 23 -12.93 -4.52 1.42
N PHE A 24 -11.97 -3.60 1.54
CA PHE A 24 -12.19 -2.32 2.20
C PHE A 24 -13.15 -1.43 1.42
N LEU A 25 -13.04 -1.37 0.09
CA LEU A 25 -13.99 -0.65 -0.76
C LEU A 25 -15.41 -1.21 -0.60
N ASN A 26 -15.56 -2.54 -0.62
CA ASN A 26 -16.85 -3.22 -0.41
C ASN A 26 -17.43 -2.97 0.99
N ALA A 27 -16.57 -2.78 2.00
CA ALA A 27 -16.96 -2.39 3.35
C ALA A 27 -17.29 -0.90 3.51
N GLY A 28 -17.23 -0.12 2.42
CA GLY A 28 -17.60 1.30 2.40
C GLY A 28 -16.49 2.26 2.82
N TYR A 29 -15.23 1.81 2.89
CA TYR A 29 -14.08 2.67 3.18
C TYR A 29 -13.67 3.46 1.94
N ASN A 30 -13.00 4.58 2.18
CA ASN A 30 -12.06 5.13 1.21
C ASN A 30 -10.74 4.37 1.31
N VAL A 31 -10.07 4.17 0.18
CA VAL A 31 -8.80 3.43 0.13
C VAL A 31 -7.75 4.26 -0.60
N VAL A 32 -6.56 4.32 -0.03
CA VAL A 32 -5.35 4.76 -0.72
C VAL A 32 -4.42 3.56 -0.85
N GLY A 33 -4.27 3.06 -2.08
CA GLY A 33 -3.39 1.94 -2.40
C GLY A 33 -2.04 2.44 -2.88
N THR A 34 -0.94 1.88 -2.35
CA THR A 34 0.41 2.14 -2.86
C THR A 34 1.16 0.86 -3.20
N SER A 35 1.90 0.91 -4.29
CA SER A 35 2.82 -0.13 -4.76
C SER A 35 3.71 0.45 -5.86
N LEU A 36 4.69 -0.32 -6.35
CA LEU A 36 5.57 0.12 -7.43
C LEU A 36 4.80 0.58 -8.69
N HIS A 37 3.74 -0.15 -9.07
CA HIS A 37 2.92 0.13 -10.25
C HIS A 37 1.41 0.01 -9.96
N ALA A 38 0.95 0.65 -8.87
CA ALA A 38 -0.43 0.63 -8.43
C ALA A 38 -1.39 1.08 -9.54
N THR A 39 -1.07 2.20 -10.20
CA THR A 39 -1.93 2.86 -11.20
C THR A 39 -2.16 2.03 -12.47
N GLN A 40 -1.33 1.02 -12.71
CA GLN A 40 -1.38 0.19 -13.94
C GLN A 40 -2.28 -1.04 -13.79
N SER A 41 -2.70 -1.39 -12.57
CA SER A 41 -3.30 -2.70 -12.27
C SER A 41 -4.70 -2.61 -11.67
N LEU A 42 -4.97 -1.61 -10.83
CA LEU A 42 -6.24 -1.47 -10.15
C LEU A 42 -7.17 -0.54 -10.92
N THR A 43 -8.43 -0.94 -11.03
CA THR A 43 -9.46 -0.13 -11.70
C THR A 43 -9.83 1.08 -10.84
N ALA A 44 -9.93 2.25 -11.47
CA ALA A 44 -10.29 3.48 -10.78
C ALA A 44 -11.68 3.39 -10.11
N SER A 45 -11.80 3.98 -8.93
CA SER A 45 -13.05 4.11 -8.18
C SER A 45 -13.09 5.48 -7.50
N PRO A 46 -14.27 6.11 -7.32
CA PRO A 46 -14.38 7.38 -6.58
C PRO A 46 -13.85 7.31 -5.14
N ASN A 47 -13.80 6.10 -4.56
CA ASN A 47 -13.31 5.86 -3.21
C ASN A 47 -11.90 5.25 -3.20
N LEU A 48 -11.19 5.26 -4.33
CA LEU A 48 -9.84 4.72 -4.45
C LEU A 48 -8.87 5.77 -5.01
N VAL A 49 -7.76 5.97 -4.32
CA VAL A 49 -6.61 6.72 -4.83
C VAL A 49 -5.41 5.78 -4.90
N LEU A 50 -4.65 5.87 -5.99
CA LEU A 50 -3.48 5.03 -6.22
C LEU A 50 -2.22 5.89 -6.26
N VAL A 51 -1.19 5.46 -5.53
CA VAL A 51 0.10 6.13 -5.45
C VAL A 51 1.20 5.16 -5.84
N ASP A 52 1.84 5.43 -6.97
CA ASP A 52 3.01 4.68 -7.40
C ASP A 52 4.23 5.09 -6.58
N GLY A 53 4.96 4.10 -6.07
CA GLY A 53 6.19 4.33 -5.33
C GLY A 53 6.73 3.10 -4.64
N ASP A 54 8.01 3.18 -4.29
CA ASP A 54 8.73 2.19 -3.50
C ASP A 54 8.56 2.51 -2.01
N ILE A 55 8.00 1.57 -1.24
CA ILE A 55 7.71 1.80 0.18
C ILE A 55 8.97 1.87 1.06
N GLY A 56 10.11 1.35 0.59
CA GLY A 56 11.41 1.52 1.24
C GLY A 56 11.94 2.96 1.13
N LYS A 57 11.26 3.82 0.37
CA LYS A 57 11.59 5.24 0.21
C LYS A 57 10.63 6.12 0.99
N GLN A 58 11.18 6.96 1.86
CA GLN A 58 10.39 7.88 2.70
C GLN A 58 9.47 8.79 1.87
N GLU A 59 9.86 9.19 0.66
CA GLU A 59 9.04 10.06 -0.19
C GLU A 59 7.73 9.39 -0.61
N THR A 60 7.70 8.06 -0.75
CA THR A 60 6.47 7.31 -1.07
C THR A 60 5.49 7.38 0.08
N ALA A 61 5.97 7.25 1.32
CA ALA A 61 5.13 7.38 2.50
C ALA A 61 4.51 8.78 2.60
N VAL A 62 5.32 9.83 2.39
CA VAL A 62 4.85 11.23 2.37
C VAL A 62 3.75 11.42 1.33
N LYS A 63 4.01 11.03 0.07
CA LYS A 63 3.02 11.16 -1.02
C LYS A 63 1.73 10.40 -0.74
N THR A 64 1.83 9.22 -0.13
CA THR A 64 0.66 8.38 0.19
C THR A 64 -0.21 9.02 1.28
N VAL A 65 0.41 9.56 2.32
CA VAL A 65 -0.29 10.31 3.38
C VAL A 65 -0.91 11.58 2.84
N GLU A 66 -0.16 12.37 2.05
CA GLU A 66 -0.68 13.58 1.40
C GLU A 66 -1.88 13.28 0.51
N ALA A 67 -1.83 12.19 -0.26
CA ALA A 67 -2.95 11.75 -1.08
C ALA A 67 -4.19 11.42 -0.21
N ALA A 68 -4.02 10.69 0.89
CA ALA A 68 -5.12 10.36 1.79
C ALA A 68 -5.78 11.61 2.40
N ILE A 69 -4.96 12.55 2.91
CA ILE A 69 -5.46 13.79 3.50
C ILE A 69 -6.12 14.67 2.45
N LYS A 70 -5.49 14.83 1.27
CA LYS A 70 -6.02 15.68 0.20
C LYS A 70 -7.37 15.17 -0.34
N HIS A 71 -7.54 13.87 -0.50
CA HIS A 71 -8.72 13.29 -1.14
C HIS A 71 -9.83 12.94 -0.15
N PHE A 72 -9.48 12.50 1.06
CA PHE A 72 -10.43 11.94 2.00
C PHE A 72 -10.40 12.59 3.39
N GLY A 73 -9.40 13.43 3.69
CA GLY A 73 -9.32 14.23 4.91
C GLY A 73 -8.98 13.46 6.20
N THR A 74 -8.88 12.13 6.15
CA THR A 74 -8.60 11.27 7.31
C THR A 74 -7.76 10.06 6.92
N ILE A 75 -7.10 9.46 7.91
CA ILE A 75 -6.45 8.15 7.85
C ILE A 75 -6.85 7.42 9.14
N ASP A 76 -7.64 6.37 9.01
CA ASP A 76 -8.19 5.60 10.13
C ASP A 76 -7.52 4.24 10.29
N VAL A 77 -6.97 3.71 9.19
CA VAL A 77 -6.34 2.39 9.12
C VAL A 77 -5.09 2.46 8.25
N LEU A 78 -4.01 1.83 8.71
CA LEU A 78 -2.82 1.55 7.91
C LEU A 78 -2.60 0.04 7.87
N VAL A 79 -2.52 -0.51 6.67
CA VAL A 79 -2.14 -1.91 6.46
C VAL A 79 -0.78 -1.97 5.77
N ASN A 80 0.24 -2.31 6.57
CA ASN A 80 1.59 -2.57 6.08
C ASN A 80 1.65 -4.00 5.51
N ASN A 81 1.24 -4.14 4.24
CA ASN A 81 1.18 -5.43 3.54
C ASN A 81 2.29 -5.60 2.50
N ALA A 82 2.90 -4.53 1.99
CA ALA A 82 4.04 -4.61 1.10
C ALA A 82 5.19 -5.41 1.74
N GLY A 83 5.79 -6.30 0.96
CA GLY A 83 6.96 -7.07 1.38
C GLY A 83 7.58 -7.80 0.21
N ILE A 84 8.86 -8.13 0.36
CA ILE A 84 9.60 -9.03 -0.52
C ILE A 84 9.97 -10.28 0.27
N PHE A 85 10.22 -11.38 -0.44
CA PHE A 85 10.56 -12.65 0.17
C PHE A 85 11.60 -13.38 -0.65
N TYR A 86 12.62 -13.92 0.01
CA TYR A 86 13.66 -14.74 -0.59
C TYR A 86 13.63 -16.15 -0.03
N THR A 87 13.75 -17.15 -0.91
CA THR A 87 13.85 -18.57 -0.52
C THR A 87 15.26 -19.08 -0.83
N LYS A 88 16.09 -19.18 0.21
CA LYS A 88 17.43 -19.79 0.13
C LYS A 88 17.95 -20.19 1.52
N PRO A 89 18.99 -21.04 1.63
CA PRO A 89 19.61 -21.38 2.89
C PRO A 89 20.07 -20.13 3.65
N PHE A 90 19.98 -20.16 4.99
CA PHE A 90 20.34 -19.03 5.84
C PHE A 90 21.78 -18.53 5.61
N THR A 91 22.71 -19.45 5.39
CA THR A 91 24.13 -19.15 5.14
C THR A 91 24.40 -18.49 3.78
N ASP A 92 23.42 -18.52 2.87
CA ASP A 92 23.55 -17.99 1.50
C ASP A 92 22.99 -16.56 1.39
N PHE A 93 22.51 -15.99 2.50
CA PHE A 93 22.13 -14.58 2.57
C PHE A 93 23.38 -13.70 2.59
N THR A 94 23.38 -12.70 1.72
CA THR A 94 24.38 -11.64 1.66
C THR A 94 23.90 -10.43 2.45
N THR A 95 24.81 -9.49 2.72
CA THR A 95 24.46 -8.18 3.29
C THR A 95 23.43 -7.43 2.44
N ASP A 96 23.51 -7.56 1.10
CA ASP A 96 22.57 -6.89 0.20
C ASP A 96 21.16 -7.48 0.30
N ASP A 97 21.04 -8.80 0.49
CA ASP A 97 19.74 -9.42 0.75
C ASP A 97 19.13 -8.93 2.06
N PHE A 98 19.95 -8.83 3.11
CA PHE A 98 19.52 -8.33 4.41
C PHE A 98 19.07 -6.87 4.30
N ASN A 99 19.86 -6.02 3.63
CA ASN A 99 19.50 -4.63 3.40
C ASN A 99 18.19 -4.53 2.62
N ALA A 100 17.99 -5.30 1.56
CA ALA A 100 16.75 -5.28 0.80
C ALA A 100 15.51 -5.67 1.63
N LEU A 101 15.66 -6.53 2.65
CA LEU A 101 14.57 -6.99 3.51
C LEU A 101 14.26 -6.05 4.68
N ALA A 102 15.23 -5.26 5.13
CA ALA A 102 15.15 -4.45 6.35
C ALA A 102 15.12 -2.93 6.11
N SER A 103 15.34 -2.48 4.87
CA SER A 103 15.27 -1.07 4.46
C SER A 103 13.88 -0.70 3.97
#